data_AF-J9CBY2-F1
#
_entry.id   AF-J9CBY2-F1
#
_cell.length_a   1.000
_cell.length_b   1.000
_cell.length_c   1.000
_cell.angle_alpha   90.00
_cell.angle_beta   90.00
_cell.angle_gamma   90.00
#
_symmetry.space_group_name_H-M   'P 1'
#
loop_
_entity.id
_entity.type
_entity.pdbx_description
1 polymer ?
#
loop_
_entity_poly.entity_id
_entity_poly.type
_entity_poly.pdbx_seq_one_letter_code
_entity_poly.pdbx_strand_id
1 'polypeptide(L)'
;MTKKGSTFITYSEELKLAAVQSYLNGEGSYNMIKEKYQIRSSTQLKNWVKKYKESGEITDTRGKNGGMKGISNPLKGKRVHFKTIEEERDYYKAQVEYLKKQYPNL
;
A
#
# COMPACT_ATOMS: atom_id res chain seq x y z
N MET A 1 -9.80 14.00 8.96
CA MET A 1 -9.85 15.31 8.29
C MET A 1 -8.42 15.83 8.16
N THR A 2 -7.96 16.14 6.95
CA THR A 2 -6.61 16.72 6.73
C THR A 2 -6.70 18.24 6.88
N LYS A 3 -5.82 18.85 7.68
CA LYS A 3 -5.79 20.31 7.84
C LYS A 3 -5.44 20.97 6.50
N LYS A 4 -6.21 21.99 6.11
CA LYS A 4 -5.99 22.81 4.92
C LYS A 4 -4.57 23.41 5.01
N GLY A 5 -3.69 23.09 4.04
CA GLY A 5 -2.28 23.51 4.03
C GLY A 5 -1.24 22.37 4.15
N SER A 6 -1.65 21.11 4.21
CA SER A 6 -0.70 19.98 4.18
C SER A 6 -0.08 19.84 2.77
N THR A 7 1.17 20.25 2.61
CA THR A 7 1.97 19.94 1.42
C THR A 7 2.47 18.51 1.48
N PHE A 8 2.19 17.73 0.43
CA PHE A 8 2.74 16.38 0.27
C PHE A 8 4.14 16.49 -0.30
N ILE A 9 5.13 16.14 0.52
CA ILE A 9 6.52 16.07 0.08
C ILE A 9 6.76 14.70 -0.53
N THR A 10 7.15 14.69 -1.80
CA THR A 10 7.57 13.49 -2.51
C THR A 10 9.09 13.40 -2.44
N TYR A 11 9.59 12.24 -2.01
CA TYR A 11 11.01 11.94 -1.98
C TYR A 11 11.35 11.01 -3.14
N SER A 12 12.46 11.26 -3.83
CA SER A 12 13.02 10.34 -4.82
C SER A 12 13.41 9.01 -4.17
N GLU A 13 13.43 7.94 -4.96
CA GLU A 13 13.80 6.61 -4.45
C GLU A 13 15.26 6.57 -3.98
N GLU A 14 16.15 7.23 -4.71
CA GLU A 14 17.56 7.38 -4.36
C GLU A 14 17.74 8.01 -2.97
N LEU A 15 17.01 9.09 -2.69
CA LEU A 15 17.09 9.76 -1.38
C LEU A 15 16.58 8.86 -0.26
N LYS A 16 15.48 8.13 -0.48
CA LYS A 16 14.96 7.17 0.50
C LYS A 16 15.97 6.07 0.80
N LEU A 17 16.59 5.52 -0.24
CA LEU A 17 17.59 4.46 -0.12
C LEU A 17 18.84 4.97 0.61
N ALA A 18 19.36 6.13 0.23
CA ALA A 18 20.53 6.73 0.88
C ALA A 18 20.29 6.98 2.39
N ALA A 19 19.10 7.48 2.75
CA ALA A 19 18.75 7.69 4.15
C ALA A 19 18.64 6.38 4.95
N VAL A 20 18.08 5.32 4.34
CA VAL A 20 18.01 3.99 4.96
C VAL A 20 19.39 3.38 5.13
N GLN A 21 20.24 3.44 4.09
CA GLN A 21 21.60 2.92 4.13
C GLN A 21 22.44 3.63 5.20
N SER A 22 22.36 4.96 5.29
CA SER A 22 23.05 5.72 6.35
C SER A 22 22.68 5.22 7.75
N TYR A 23 21.40 4.86 7.95
CA TYR A 23 20.95 4.30 9.23
C TYR A 23 21.48 2.89 9.47
N LEU A 24 21.48 2.04 8.44
CA LEU A 24 22.02 0.68 8.54
C LEU A 24 23.54 0.66 8.76
N ASN A 25 24.25 1.65 8.22
CA ASN A 25 25.69 1.86 8.43
C ASN A 25 26.03 2.41 9.82
N GLY A 26 25.02 2.80 10.62
CA GLY A 26 25.24 3.36 11.95
C GLY A 26 25.73 4.81 11.95
N GLU A 27 25.53 5.57 10.86
CA GLU A 27 25.98 6.97 10.76
C GLU A 27 25.28 7.93 11.74
N GLY A 28 24.20 7.49 12.39
CA GLY A 28 23.53 8.27 13.42
C GLY A 28 22.14 7.74 13.79
N SER A 29 21.47 8.50 14.66
CA SER A 29 20.09 8.22 15.05
C SER A 29 19.10 8.63 13.95
N TYR A 30 17.86 8.15 14.05
CA TYR A 30 16.78 8.54 13.14
C TYR A 30 16.57 10.05 13.01
N ASN A 31 16.81 10.82 14.09
CA ASN A 31 16.65 12.27 14.06
C ASN A 31 17.79 12.95 13.30
N MET A 32 19.02 12.50 13.52
CA MET A 32 20.21 13.03 12.83
C MET A 32 20.13 12.79 11.32
N ILE A 33 19.74 11.58 10.92
CA ILE A 33 19.60 11.23 9.50
C ILE A 33 18.40 11.96 8.88
N LYS A 34 17.29 12.08 9.63
CA LYS A 34 16.15 12.90 9.20
C LYS A 34 16.59 14.33 8.87
N GLU A 35 17.39 14.96 9.72
CA GLU A 35 17.89 16.32 9.50
C GLU A 35 18.86 16.39 8.31
N LYS A 36 19.81 15.45 8.22
CA LYS A 36 20.77 15.34 7.10
C LYS A 36 20.09 15.25 5.74
N TYR A 37 19.01 14.49 5.64
CA TYR A 37 18.26 14.26 4.40
C TYR A 37 16.98 15.12 4.29
N GLN A 38 16.79 16.10 5.18
CA GLN A 38 15.60 16.98 5.23
C GLN A 38 14.26 16.22 5.16
N ILE A 39 14.21 15.05 5.82
CA ILE A 39 13.00 14.25 5.90
C ILE A 39 12.06 14.91 6.91
N ARG A 40 10.78 15.01 6.56
CA ARG A 40 9.80 15.74 7.40
C ARG A 40 9.65 15.11 8.79
N SER A 41 9.73 13.79 8.89
CA SER A 41 9.49 13.04 10.13
C SER A 41 10.43 11.85 10.27
N SER A 42 10.97 11.65 11.48
CA SER A 42 11.77 10.46 11.80
C SER A 42 10.93 9.17 11.75
N THR A 43 9.62 9.25 11.98
CA THR A 43 8.69 8.13 11.79
C THR A 43 8.64 7.68 10.33
N GLN A 44 8.78 8.61 9.38
CA GLN A 44 8.80 8.29 7.95
C GLN A 44 10.06 7.49 7.59
N LEU A 45 11.21 7.89 8.13
CA LEU A 45 12.46 7.16 8.00
C LEU A 45 12.39 5.77 8.66
N LYS A 46 11.82 5.66 9.88
CA LYS A 46 11.59 4.36 10.54
C LYS A 46 10.78 3.40 9.66
N ASN A 47 9.71 3.90 9.03
CA ASN A 47 8.88 3.09 8.14
C ASN A 47 9.64 2.64 6.89
N TRP A 48 10.50 3.49 6.32
CA TRP A 48 11.35 3.09 5.19
C TRP A 48 12.36 2.02 5.57
N VAL A 49 13.05 2.17 6.71
CA VAL A 49 13.98 1.15 7.23
C VAL A 49 13.25 -0.17 7.47
N LYS A 50 12.06 -0.12 8.08
CA LYS A 50 11.25 -1.33 8.32
C LYS A 50 10.91 -2.05 7.01
N LYS A 51 10.36 -1.33 6.03
CA LYS A 51 10.04 -1.90 4.71
C LYS A 51 11.27 -2.48 4.02
N TYR A 52 12.39 -1.77 4.05
CA TYR A 52 13.63 -2.24 3.46
C TYR A 52 14.13 -3.54 4.12
N LYS A 53 13.99 -3.68 5.44
CA LYS A 53 14.34 -4.93 6.14
C LYS A 53 13.39 -6.10 5.82
N GLU A 54 12.12 -5.82 5.51
CA GLU A 54 11.12 -6.85 5.22
C GLU A 54 11.16 -7.33 3.76
N SER A 55 11.29 -6.42 2.80
CA SER A 55 11.18 -6.73 1.36
C SER A 55 12.43 -6.39 0.54
N GLY A 56 13.45 -5.77 1.14
CA GLY A 56 14.64 -5.28 0.41
C GLY A 56 14.39 -4.02 -0.43
N GLU A 57 13.15 -3.51 -0.45
CA GLU A 57 12.74 -2.42 -1.34
C GLU A 57 11.80 -1.43 -0.62
N ILE A 58 11.88 -0.14 -0.98
CA ILE A 58 11.09 0.94 -0.37
C ILE A 58 9.94 1.37 -1.32
N THR A 59 9.34 0.40 -2.01
CA THR A 59 8.27 0.70 -2.97
C THR A 59 6.97 1.12 -2.29
N ASP A 60 6.26 2.01 -2.98
CA ASP A 60 4.93 2.42 -2.57
C ASP A 60 3.89 1.40 -3.10
N THR A 61 3.47 0.51 -2.21
CA THR A 61 2.42 -0.48 -2.49
C THR A 61 1.02 0.05 -2.24
N ARG A 62 0.86 1.33 -1.84
CA ARG A 62 -0.46 1.94 -1.66
C ARG A 62 -1.24 1.86 -2.98
N GLY A 63 -2.36 1.14 -2.98
CA GLY A 63 -3.19 0.89 -4.15
C GLY A 63 -2.88 -0.38 -4.95
N LYS A 64 -1.73 -1.05 -4.71
CA LYS A 64 -1.38 -2.32 -5.38
C LYS A 64 -1.95 -3.56 -4.68
N ASN A 65 -2.34 -3.44 -3.41
CA ASN A 65 -2.89 -4.55 -2.61
C ASN A 65 -4.42 -4.61 -2.67
N GLY A 66 -4.99 -5.22 -3.71
CA GLY A 66 -6.40 -5.58 -3.63
C GLY A 66 -7.00 -6.35 -4.80
N GLY A 67 -6.23 -7.15 -5.51
CA GLY A 67 -6.76 -7.99 -6.58
C GLY A 67 -5.70 -8.37 -7.58
N MET A 68 -5.90 -9.52 -8.23
CA MET A 68 -5.13 -9.97 -9.38
C MET A 68 -5.04 -8.82 -10.41
N LYS A 69 -3.82 -8.53 -10.88
CA LYS A 69 -3.54 -7.41 -11.78
C LYS A 69 -4.40 -7.54 -13.06
N GLY A 70 -5.26 -6.57 -13.33
CA GLY A 70 -6.12 -6.54 -14.53
C GLY A 70 -7.54 -7.10 -14.34
N ILE A 71 -7.89 -7.63 -13.16
CA ILE A 71 -9.25 -8.09 -12.86
C ILE A 71 -9.92 -7.10 -11.92
N SER A 72 -10.82 -6.26 -12.45
CA SER A 72 -11.69 -5.45 -11.60
C SER A 72 -12.72 -6.36 -10.95
N ASN A 73 -12.50 -6.74 -9.68
CA ASN A 73 -13.57 -7.32 -8.89
C ASN A 73 -14.63 -6.22 -8.62
N PRO A 74 -15.88 -6.35 -9.11
CA PRO A 74 -16.95 -5.38 -8.88
C PRO A 74 -17.27 -5.15 -7.39
N LEU A 75 -16.77 -6.04 -6.53
CA LEU A 75 -17.04 -6.11 -5.09
C LEU A 75 -15.87 -5.60 -4.24
N LYS A 76 -14.79 -5.12 -4.86
CA LYS A 76 -13.59 -4.64 -4.17
C LYS A 76 -13.91 -3.42 -3.30
N GLY A 77 -13.80 -3.58 -1.97
CA GLY A 77 -13.92 -2.50 -1.01
C GLY A 77 -15.32 -2.27 -0.43
N LYS A 78 -16.35 -3.01 -0.87
CA LYS A 78 -17.66 -3.03 -0.18
C LYS A 78 -17.73 -4.26 0.72
N ARG A 79 -17.71 -4.05 2.04
CA ARG A 79 -18.10 -5.11 2.99
C ARG A 79 -19.61 -5.29 2.83
N VAL A 80 -20.03 -6.35 2.16
CA VAL A 80 -21.45 -6.71 2.03
C VAL A 80 -21.84 -7.53 3.25
N HIS A 81 -22.91 -7.13 3.93
CA HIS A 81 -23.52 -7.90 5.01
C HIS A 81 -24.89 -8.36 4.52
N PHE A 82 -25.05 -9.67 4.31
CA PHE A 82 -26.31 -10.27 3.88
C PHE A 82 -27.23 -10.43 5.07
N LYS A 83 -28.53 -10.13 4.88
CA LYS A 83 -29.53 -10.30 5.94
C LYS A 83 -30.09 -11.71 5.93
N THR A 84 -30.04 -12.38 4.77
CA THR A 84 -30.51 -13.75 4.58
C THR A 84 -29.51 -14.59 3.78
N ILE A 85 -29.59 -15.91 3.95
CA ILE A 85 -28.74 -16.88 3.24
C ILE A 85 -29.06 -16.90 1.73
N GLU A 86 -30.29 -16.59 1.36
CA GLU A 86 -30.72 -16.53 -0.05
C GLU A 86 -30.06 -15.35 -0.78
N GLU A 87 -29.98 -14.18 -0.14
CA GLU A 87 -29.27 -13.02 -0.68
C GLU A 87 -27.78 -13.30 -0.87
N GLU A 88 -27.16 -14.03 0.06
CA GLU A 88 -25.77 -14.46 -0.03
C GLU A 88 -25.55 -15.44 -1.19
N ARG A 89 -26.46 -16.41 -1.37
CA ARG A 89 -26.40 -17.38 -2.48
C ARG A 89 -26.53 -16.70 -3.84
N ASP A 90 -27.50 -15.81 -4.00
CA ASP A 90 -27.72 -15.08 -5.24
C ASP A 90 -26.55 -14.17 -5.57
N TYR A 91 -25.96 -13.55 -4.55
CA TYR A 91 -24.73 -12.77 -4.67
C TYR A 91 -23.55 -13.61 -5.19
N TYR A 92 -23.29 -14.78 -4.59
CA TYR A 92 -22.22 -15.65 -5.05
C TYR A 92 -22.47 -16.20 -6.44
N LYS A 93 -23.73 -16.49 -6.79
CA LYS A 93 -24.11 -16.94 -8.14
C LYS A 93 -23.81 -15.86 -9.19
N ALA A 94 -24.19 -14.60 -8.92
CA ALA A 94 -23.87 -13.48 -9.79
C ALA A 94 -22.34 -13.26 -9.94
N GLN A 95 -21.57 -13.48 -8.87
CA GLN A 95 -20.11 -13.40 -8.92
C GLN A 95 -19.51 -14.46 -9.85
N VAL A 96 -19.95 -15.71 -9.74
CA VAL A 96 -19.49 -16.81 -10.60
C VAL A 96 -19.90 -16.56 -12.05
N GLU A 97 -21.12 -16.09 -12.29
CA GLU A 97 -21.60 -15.77 -13.64
C GLU A 97 -20.78 -14.64 -14.29
N TYR A 98 -20.48 -13.58 -13.54
CA TYR A 98 -19.60 -12.51 -14.01
C TYR A 98 -18.22 -13.05 -14.43
N LEU A 99 -17.62 -13.93 -13.61
CA LEU A 99 -16.32 -14.55 -13.92
C LEU A 99 -16.38 -15.45 -15.16
N LYS A 100 -17.41 -16.29 -15.28
CA LYS A 100 -17.62 -17.14 -16.47
C LYS A 100 -17.81 -16.32 -17.75
N LYS A 101 -18.47 -15.17 -17.68
CA LYS A 101 -18.64 -14.26 -18.81
C LYS A 101 -17.33 -13.60 -19.26
N GLN A 102 -16.44 -13.29 -18.31
CA GLN A 102 -15.13 -12.72 -18.63
C GLN A 102 -14.13 -13.78 -19.13
N TYR A 103 -14.28 -15.03 -18.68
CA TYR A 103 -13.43 -16.15 -19.05
C TYR A 103 -14.28 -17.31 -19.56
N PRO A 104 -14.70 -17.28 -20.84
CA PRO A 104 -15.54 -18.32 -21.42
C PRO A 104 -14.84 -19.69 -21.54
N ASN A 105 -13.52 -19.72 -21.32
CA ASN A 105 -12.68 -20.92 -21.43
C ASN A 105 -12.26 -21.48 -20.07
N LEU A 106 -12.93 -21.08 -18.98
CA LEU A 106 -12.71 -21.59 -17.62
C LEU A 106 -13.70 -22.69 -17.24
#